data_AF-U1NFF2-F1
#
_entry.id   AF-U1NFF2-F1
#
_cell.length_a   1.000
_cell.length_b   1.000
_cell.length_c   1.000
_cell.angle_alpha   90.00
_cell.angle_beta   90.00
_cell.angle_gamma   90.00
#
_symmetry.space_group_name_H-M   'P 1'
#
loop_
_entity.id
_entity.type
_entity.pdbx_description
1 polymer ?
#
loop_
_entity_poly.entity_id
_entity_poly.type
_entity_poly.pdbx_seq_one_letter_code
_entity_poly.pdbx_strand_id
1 'polypeptide(L)'
;MSNTTYDKYLINGSQNTRSDIRTDGGTPGGDADMTLAFELEALRALADPNAVFSDTRQWTEYVGVVSEKPTYVVTNFTRKHRVRQDFFSGPRGVEASLENVKQQFETTRHVLVSNNQTDADVAENVDWEFLPLEDAASAAEWELAENTETDDPFESSERDDWP
;
A
#
# COMPACT_ATOMS: atom_id res chain seq x y z
N MET A 1 26.19 -56.56 36.33
CA MET A 1 25.42 -57.76 36.70
C MET A 1 24.10 -57.29 37.30
N SER A 2 23.00 -57.77 36.73
CA SER A 2 21.64 -57.88 37.30
C SER A 2 20.69 -56.66 37.34
N ASN A 3 19.60 -56.86 36.60
CA ASN A 3 18.28 -56.21 36.51
C ASN A 3 17.61 -55.85 37.84
N THR A 4 16.59 -54.97 37.79
CA THR A 4 15.22 -55.23 38.30
C THR A 4 14.24 -54.12 37.88
N THR A 5 13.23 -54.50 37.08
CA THR A 5 11.79 -54.07 37.10
C THR A 5 11.48 -52.60 36.75
N TYR A 6 10.63 -52.27 35.77
CA TYR A 6 9.18 -52.45 35.79
C TYR A 6 8.57 -52.77 34.43
N ASP A 7 7.58 -53.65 34.49
CA ASP A 7 6.71 -54.15 33.44
C ASP A 7 5.31 -53.51 33.57
N LYS A 8 4.48 -53.64 32.52
CA LYS A 8 3.07 -53.19 32.33
C LYS A 8 2.96 -51.74 31.86
N TYR A 9 2.43 -51.44 30.67
CA TYR A 9 1.16 -51.90 30.11
C TYR A 9 1.21 -52.09 28.58
N LEU A 10 0.81 -53.28 28.12
CA LEU A 10 0.28 -53.52 26.77
C LEU A 10 -1.24 -53.46 26.86
N ILE A 11 -1.90 -52.52 26.16
CA ILE A 11 -3.27 -52.72 25.67
C ILE A 11 -3.39 -52.11 24.26
N ASN A 12 -3.51 -53.02 23.30
CA ASN A 12 -4.23 -53.02 22.02
C ASN A 12 -4.11 -51.83 21.05
N GLY A 13 -3.63 -52.17 19.85
CA GLY A 13 -3.61 -51.29 18.70
C GLY A 13 -4.96 -51.10 18.02
N SER A 14 -4.98 -50.12 17.13
CA SER A 14 -5.67 -50.20 15.85
C SER A 14 -5.02 -49.20 14.91
N GLN A 15 -4.65 -49.70 13.74
CA GLN A 15 -4.17 -48.93 12.61
C GLN A 15 -5.30 -47.99 12.14
N ASN A 16 -5.03 -46.68 12.03
CA ASN A 16 -5.71 -45.88 11.03
C ASN A 16 -4.89 -44.63 10.67
N THR A 17 -4.25 -44.71 9.51
CA THR A 17 -3.78 -43.57 8.73
C THR A 17 -4.96 -42.64 8.45
N ARG A 18 -5.02 -41.49 9.12
CA ARG A 18 -5.77 -40.33 8.63
C ARG A 18 -4.96 -39.07 8.86
N SER A 19 -4.34 -38.66 7.77
CA SER A 19 -4.04 -37.29 7.42
C SER A 19 -5.31 -36.45 7.55
N ASP A 20 -5.52 -35.79 8.68
CA ASP A 20 -6.53 -34.75 8.80
C ASP A 20 -5.82 -33.42 9.02
N ILE A 21 -5.47 -32.87 7.85
CA ILE A 21 -5.40 -31.46 7.47
C ILE A 21 -5.79 -30.53 8.62
N ARG A 22 -4.81 -29.76 9.10
CA ARG A 22 -5.09 -28.52 9.81
C ARG A 22 -5.83 -27.64 8.81
N THR A 23 -7.13 -27.49 8.98
CA THR A 23 -7.89 -26.36 8.42
C THR A 23 -7.36 -25.11 9.08
N ASP A 24 -6.32 -24.55 8.48
CA ASP A 24 -6.11 -23.12 8.43
C ASP A 24 -7.42 -22.46 8.01
N GLY A 25 -7.97 -21.66 8.91
CA GLY A 25 -9.08 -20.76 8.61
C GLY A 25 -8.58 -19.68 7.66
N GLY A 26 -8.46 -20.02 6.37
CA GLY A 26 -8.31 -19.07 5.30
C GLY A 26 -9.60 -18.27 5.18
N THR A 27 -9.58 -17.03 5.65
CA THR A 27 -10.55 -16.03 5.26
C THR A 27 -10.55 -15.94 3.73
N PRO A 28 -11.69 -16.07 3.04
CA PRO A 28 -11.76 -15.76 1.63
C PRO A 28 -11.89 -14.24 1.46
N GLY A 29 -10.81 -13.57 1.07
CA GLY A 29 -10.79 -12.14 0.73
C GLY A 29 -9.67 -11.89 -0.26
N GLY A 30 -10.02 -11.69 -1.54
CA GLY A 30 -9.09 -11.64 -2.67
C GLY A 30 -8.11 -10.47 -2.60
N ASP A 31 -6.92 -10.67 -3.14
CA ASP A 31 -5.89 -9.68 -3.47
C ASP A 31 -5.51 -8.64 -2.40
N ALA A 32 -5.91 -8.85 -1.13
CA ALA A 32 -5.51 -8.07 0.04
C ALA A 32 -4.04 -8.31 0.45
N ASP A 33 -3.18 -8.61 -0.51
CA ASP A 33 -1.73 -8.74 -0.32
C ASP A 33 -1.00 -7.84 -1.33
N MET A 34 -1.51 -6.60 -1.42
CA MET A 34 -1.01 -5.58 -2.33
C MET A 34 -0.83 -4.25 -1.61
N THR A 35 0.33 -3.65 -1.85
CA THR A 35 0.65 -2.27 -1.47
C THR A 35 0.58 -1.38 -2.71
N LEU A 36 -0.21 -0.30 -2.64
CA LEU A 36 -0.34 0.67 -3.72
C LEU A 36 0.19 2.04 -3.28
N ALA A 37 1.08 2.62 -4.06
CA ALA A 37 1.57 3.98 -3.88
C ALA A 37 1.06 4.87 -5.03
N PHE A 38 0.51 6.03 -4.69
CA PHE A 38 0.24 7.09 -5.66
C PHE A 38 1.36 8.13 -5.61
N GLU A 39 1.84 8.56 -6.78
CA GLU A 39 2.59 9.81 -6.86
C GLU A 39 1.65 11.00 -6.64
N LEU A 40 2.13 12.06 -5.98
CA LEU A 40 1.31 13.22 -5.61
C LEU A 40 0.69 13.95 -6.81
N GLU A 41 1.43 14.19 -7.88
CA GLU A 41 0.92 14.84 -9.10
C GLU A 41 -0.10 13.94 -9.82
N ALA A 42 0.06 12.62 -9.77
CA ALA A 42 -0.97 11.70 -10.24
C ALA A 42 -2.24 11.80 -9.38
N LEU A 43 -2.09 11.87 -8.05
CA LEU A 43 -3.22 12.05 -7.15
C LEU A 43 -3.94 13.40 -7.35
N ARG A 44 -3.21 14.46 -7.71
CA ARG A 44 -3.77 15.77 -8.07
C ARG A 44 -4.57 15.78 -9.37
N ALA A 45 -4.32 14.81 -10.24
CA ALA A 45 -5.06 14.66 -11.50
C ALA A 45 -6.37 13.87 -11.34
N LEU A 46 -6.68 13.37 -10.14
CA LEU A 46 -7.96 12.71 -9.83
C LEU A 46 -9.02 13.74 -9.42
N ALA A 47 -10.26 13.54 -9.85
CA ALA A 47 -11.39 14.42 -9.53
C ALA A 47 -11.76 14.37 -8.04
N ASP A 48 -11.70 13.19 -7.43
CA ASP A 48 -11.91 13.00 -5.99
C ASP A 48 -10.86 12.04 -5.38
N PRO A 49 -9.72 12.58 -4.91
CA PRO A 49 -8.68 11.79 -4.26
C PRO A 49 -9.15 11.00 -3.03
N ASN A 50 -10.15 11.49 -2.30
CA ASN A 50 -10.66 10.81 -1.11
C ASN A 50 -11.50 9.58 -1.49
N ALA A 51 -12.37 9.73 -2.50
CA ALA A 51 -13.16 8.62 -3.04
C ALA A 51 -12.23 7.53 -3.57
N VAL A 52 -11.19 7.89 -4.33
CA VAL A 52 -10.19 6.95 -4.84
C VAL A 52 -9.50 6.19 -3.71
N PHE A 53 -8.98 6.89 -2.69
CA PHE A 53 -8.36 6.21 -1.55
C PHE A 53 -9.33 5.31 -0.78
N SER A 54 -10.59 5.71 -0.66
CA SER A 54 -11.63 4.91 -0.01
C SER A 54 -11.98 3.66 -0.83
N ASP A 55 -11.93 3.76 -2.15
CA ASP A 55 -12.11 2.64 -3.08
C ASP A 55 -10.92 1.67 -3.02
N THR A 56 -9.71 2.18 -3.21
CA THR A 56 -8.46 1.40 -3.19
C THR A 56 -8.32 0.55 -1.92
N ARG A 57 -8.64 1.14 -0.75
CA ARG A 57 -8.60 0.44 0.56
C ARG A 57 -9.52 -0.77 0.66
N GLN A 58 -10.48 -0.96 -0.24
CA GLN A 58 -11.35 -2.13 -0.23
C GLN A 58 -10.67 -3.38 -0.78
N TRP A 59 -9.59 -3.21 -1.55
CA TRP A 59 -8.90 -4.30 -2.25
C TRP A 59 -7.37 -4.28 -2.13
N THR A 60 -6.77 -3.21 -1.59
CA THR A 60 -5.35 -3.19 -1.17
C THR A 60 -5.21 -3.40 0.32
N GLU A 61 -4.09 -3.97 0.75
CA GLU A 61 -3.72 -4.02 2.17
C GLU A 61 -3.22 -2.66 2.67
N TYR A 62 -2.38 -1.99 1.86
CA TYR A 62 -1.79 -0.70 2.19
C TYR A 62 -1.89 0.26 1.02
N VAL A 63 -2.29 1.52 1.30
CA VAL A 63 -2.27 2.59 0.30
C VAL A 63 -1.61 3.85 0.84
N GLY A 64 -0.77 4.49 0.03
CA GLY A 64 -0.05 5.69 0.44
C GLY A 64 0.32 6.65 -0.68
N VAL A 65 0.91 7.79 -0.30
CA VAL A 65 1.36 8.82 -1.23
C VAL A 65 2.88 8.95 -1.17
N VAL A 66 3.52 8.89 -2.34
CA VAL A 66 4.94 9.18 -2.54
C VAL A 66 5.09 10.44 -3.39
N SER A 67 6.21 11.16 -3.22
CA SER A 67 6.52 12.31 -4.07
C SER A 67 7.96 12.77 -3.84
N GLU A 68 8.53 13.42 -4.86
CA GLU A 68 9.77 14.19 -4.72
C GLU A 68 9.55 15.54 -4.02
N LYS A 69 8.30 15.99 -3.90
CA LYS A 69 7.99 17.25 -3.21
C LYS A 69 8.30 17.15 -1.71
N PRO A 70 8.60 18.28 -1.05
CA PRO A 70 8.76 18.32 0.40
C PRO A 70 7.53 17.75 1.14
N THR A 71 7.76 17.10 2.29
CA THR A 71 6.70 16.47 3.11
C THR A 71 5.54 17.41 3.46
N TYR A 72 5.80 18.72 3.64
CA TYR A 72 4.75 19.68 3.94
C TYR A 72 3.74 19.85 2.79
N VAL A 73 4.18 19.71 1.53
CA VAL A 73 3.32 19.79 0.34
C VAL A 73 2.38 18.58 0.31
N VAL A 74 2.93 17.38 0.49
CA VAL A 74 2.17 16.12 0.53
C VAL A 74 1.16 16.14 1.68
N THR A 75 1.58 16.55 2.87
CA THR A 75 0.69 16.59 4.05
C THR A 75 -0.36 17.69 3.97
N ASN A 76 -0.07 18.83 3.33
CA ASN A 76 -1.08 19.86 3.08
C ASN A 76 -2.17 19.34 2.14
N PHE A 77 -1.77 18.78 0.99
CA PHE A 77 -2.68 18.21 0.01
C PHE A 77 -3.55 17.11 0.63
N THR A 78 -2.94 16.11 1.27
CA THR A 78 -3.70 14.99 1.85
C THR A 78 -4.65 15.43 2.97
N ARG A 79 -4.32 16.47 3.75
CA ARG A 79 -5.25 17.07 4.71
C ARG A 79 -6.40 17.82 4.04
N LYS A 80 -6.11 18.69 3.05
CA LYS A 80 -7.09 19.47 2.29
C LYS A 80 -8.13 18.55 1.63
N HIS A 81 -7.67 17.48 0.99
CA HIS A 81 -8.51 16.50 0.31
C HIS A 81 -8.99 15.36 1.23
N ARG A 82 -8.71 15.41 2.54
CA ARG A 82 -9.13 14.39 3.54
C ARG A 82 -8.67 12.95 3.21
N VAL A 83 -7.59 12.82 2.44
CA VAL A 83 -6.98 11.54 2.08
C VAL A 83 -6.38 10.89 3.31
N ARG A 84 -6.86 9.70 3.65
CA ARG A 84 -6.28 8.85 4.70
C ARG A 84 -5.29 7.90 4.05
N GLN A 85 -4.01 8.09 4.32
CA GLN A 85 -2.92 7.23 3.83
C GLN A 85 -2.33 6.41 4.98
N ASP A 86 -1.87 5.20 4.66
CA ASP A 86 -1.25 4.28 5.62
C ASP A 86 0.25 4.57 5.77
N PHE A 87 0.89 5.07 4.71
CA PHE A 87 2.28 5.52 4.70
C PHE A 87 2.47 6.82 3.93
N PHE A 88 3.64 7.45 4.12
CA PHE A 88 3.98 8.76 3.56
C PHE A 88 5.34 8.71 2.86
N SER A 89 5.55 9.62 1.91
CA SER A 89 6.87 9.90 1.33
C SER A 89 7.86 10.32 2.40
N GLY A 90 9.03 9.67 2.39
CA GLY A 90 10.20 10.08 3.15
C GLY A 90 10.90 11.29 2.53
N PRO A 91 11.81 11.95 3.26
CA PRO A 91 12.52 13.15 2.78
C PRO A 91 13.54 12.86 1.66
N ARG A 92 13.75 11.59 1.30
CA ARG A 92 14.77 11.13 0.36
C ARG A 92 14.22 10.91 -1.06
N GLY A 93 13.02 11.39 -1.36
CA GLY A 93 12.40 11.28 -2.68
C GLY A 93 11.61 9.98 -2.87
N VAL A 94 11.16 9.73 -4.10
CA VAL A 94 10.27 8.61 -4.44
C VAL A 94 10.97 7.26 -4.26
N GLU A 95 12.14 7.06 -4.89
CA GLU A 95 12.88 5.79 -4.85
C GLU A 95 13.12 5.27 -3.42
N ALA A 96 13.78 6.08 -2.59
CA ALA A 96 14.07 5.72 -1.21
C ALA A 96 12.81 5.54 -0.34
N SER A 97 11.69 6.17 -0.73
CA SER A 97 10.40 5.95 -0.06
C SER A 97 9.82 4.59 -0.43
N LEU A 98 9.84 4.22 -1.71
CA LEU A 98 9.35 2.93 -2.18
C LEU A 98 10.19 1.76 -1.62
N GLU A 99 11.51 1.89 -1.56
CA GLU A 99 12.39 0.90 -0.91
C GLU A 99 12.02 0.70 0.56
N ASN A 100 11.78 1.79 1.29
CA ASN A 100 11.44 1.74 2.70
C ASN A 100 10.05 1.12 2.91
N VAL A 101 9.07 1.52 2.09
CA VAL A 101 7.71 0.97 2.13
C VAL A 101 7.74 -0.53 1.84
N LYS A 102 8.46 -0.99 0.81
CA LYS A 102 8.60 -2.42 0.50
C LYS A 102 9.26 -3.22 1.62
N GLN A 103 10.23 -2.64 2.34
CA GLN A 103 10.85 -3.27 3.51
C GLN A 103 9.92 -3.31 4.73
N GLN A 104 9.03 -2.32 4.88
CA GLN A 104 8.10 -2.23 6.01
C GLN A 104 6.83 -3.07 5.80
N PHE A 105 6.37 -3.15 4.55
CA PHE A 105 5.16 -3.83 4.14
C PHE A 105 5.53 -4.95 3.17
N GLU A 106 5.71 -6.15 3.74
CA GLU A 106 6.10 -7.37 3.02
C GLU A 106 4.90 -7.99 2.27
N THR A 107 4.24 -7.21 1.42
CA THR A 107 3.16 -7.71 0.56
C THR A 107 3.69 -8.44 -0.67
N THR A 108 2.90 -9.31 -1.29
CA THR A 108 3.33 -10.00 -2.54
C THR A 108 3.37 -9.10 -3.77
N ARG A 109 2.52 -8.06 -3.83
CA ARG A 109 2.49 -7.11 -4.96
C ARG A 109 2.69 -5.68 -4.48
N HIS A 110 3.50 -4.92 -5.22
CA HIS A 110 3.71 -3.48 -4.99
C HIS A 110 3.49 -2.73 -6.29
N VAL A 111 2.56 -1.76 -6.31
CA VAL A 111 2.20 -0.99 -7.50
C VAL A 111 2.40 0.50 -7.24
N LEU A 112 3.13 1.17 -8.14
CA LEU A 112 3.25 2.62 -8.20
C LEU A 112 2.35 3.15 -9.30
N VAL A 113 1.39 4.01 -8.94
CA VAL A 113 0.56 4.75 -9.88
C VAL A 113 1.12 6.15 -10.06
N SER A 114 1.50 6.50 -11.28
CA SER A 114 1.98 7.85 -11.63
C SER A 114 1.57 8.26 -13.04
N ASN A 115 1.61 9.55 -13.34
CA ASN A 115 1.47 10.12 -14.69
C ASN A 115 2.83 10.51 -15.30
N ASN A 116 3.93 10.34 -14.57
CA ASN A 116 5.28 10.65 -15.02
C ASN A 116 6.03 9.37 -15.41
N GLN A 117 6.48 9.30 -16.66
CA GLN A 117 7.21 8.13 -17.16
C GLN A 117 8.57 7.92 -16.47
N THR A 118 9.16 8.97 -15.90
CA THR A 118 10.43 8.86 -15.15
C THR A 118 10.28 7.97 -13.91
N ASP A 119 9.08 7.93 -13.34
CA ASP A 119 8.78 7.10 -12.18
C ASP A 119 8.70 5.60 -12.54
N ALA A 120 8.57 5.26 -13.82
CA ALA A 120 8.60 3.87 -14.27
C ALA A 120 9.99 3.24 -14.10
N ASP A 121 11.03 3.98 -14.44
CA ASP A 121 12.42 3.55 -14.24
C ASP A 121 12.72 3.38 -12.74
N VAL A 122 12.21 4.30 -11.92
CA VAL A 122 12.33 4.23 -10.46
C VAL A 122 11.62 3.00 -9.91
N ALA A 123 10.38 2.75 -10.33
CA ALA A 123 9.60 1.60 -9.90
C ALA A 123 10.31 0.28 -10.27
N GLU A 124 10.80 0.16 -11.50
CA GLU A 124 11.55 -1.02 -11.94
C GLU A 124 12.79 -1.26 -11.08
N ASN A 125 13.57 -0.22 -10.77
CA ASN A 125 14.80 -0.32 -9.96
C ASN A 125 14.54 -0.85 -8.54
N VAL A 126 13.36 -0.61 -7.97
CA VAL A 126 12.99 -1.06 -6.62
C VAL A 126 12.09 -2.30 -6.63
N ASP A 127 11.93 -2.97 -7.78
CA ASP A 127 10.94 -3.99 -8.11
C ASP A 127 9.52 -3.66 -7.62
N TRP A 128 9.00 -2.53 -8.08
CA TRP A 128 7.61 -2.15 -8.04
C TRP A 128 7.02 -2.21 -9.46
N GLU A 129 5.76 -2.60 -9.57
CA GLU A 129 5.02 -2.51 -10.83
C GLU A 129 4.64 -1.05 -11.08
N PHE A 130 4.97 -0.53 -12.26
CA PHE A 130 4.51 0.79 -12.69
C PHE A 130 3.16 0.69 -13.41
N LEU A 131 2.20 1.50 -13.00
CA LEU A 131 0.90 1.60 -13.65
C LEU A 131 0.61 3.08 -13.98
N PRO A 132 0.43 3.44 -15.27
CA PRO A 132 -0.01 4.79 -15.63
C PRO A 132 -1.34 5.15 -14.97
N LEU A 133 -1.47 6.40 -14.51
CA LEU A 133 -2.71 6.87 -13.88
C LEU A 133 -3.94 6.66 -14.77
N GLU A 134 -3.83 6.92 -16.08
CA GLU A 134 -4.94 6.76 -17.02
C GLU A 134 -5.44 5.32 -17.09
N ASP A 135 -4.51 4.36 -17.06
CA ASP A 135 -4.82 2.92 -17.06
C ASP A 135 -5.44 2.51 -15.73
N ALA A 136 -4.89 2.98 -14.61
CA ALA A 136 -5.43 2.73 -13.27
C ALA A 136 -6.87 3.28 -13.13
N ALA A 137 -7.08 4.53 -13.55
CA ALA A 137 -8.37 5.18 -13.50
C ALA A 137 -9.39 4.50 -14.42
N SER A 138 -8.98 4.07 -15.61
CA SER A 138 -9.85 3.32 -16.52
C SER A 138 -10.23 1.94 -15.95
N ALA A 139 -9.29 1.24 -15.31
CA ALA A 139 -9.51 -0.08 -14.74
C ALA A 139 -10.41 -0.04 -13.48
N ALA A 140 -10.29 1.01 -12.68
CA ALA A 140 -11.03 1.19 -11.43
C ALA A 140 -12.21 2.16 -11.54
N GLU A 141 -12.53 2.63 -12.75
CA GLU A 141 -13.60 3.59 -13.03
C GLU A 141 -13.47 4.90 -12.24
N TRP A 142 -12.24 5.36 -12.01
CA TRP A 142 -11.97 6.65 -11.36
C TRP A 142 -12.06 7.80 -12.34
N GLU A 143 -12.61 8.92 -11.88
CA GLU A 143 -12.74 10.13 -12.67
C GLU A 143 -11.49 11.00 -12.56
N LEU A 144 -10.96 11.44 -13.70
CA LEU A 144 -9.86 12.40 -13.78
C LEU A 144 -10.41 13.83 -13.70
N ALA A 145 -9.66 14.72 -13.07
CA ALA A 145 -10.03 16.14 -12.99
C ALA A 145 -9.89 16.82 -14.36
N GLU A 146 -10.84 17.70 -14.70
CA GLU A 146 -10.76 18.51 -15.93
C GLU A 146 -9.58 19.50 -15.92
N ASN A 147 -9.10 19.88 -14.71
CA ASN A 147 -7.88 20.66 -14.50
C ASN A 147 -7.12 20.12 -13.28
N THR A 148 -5.83 19.86 -13.43
CA THR A 148 -4.95 19.44 -12.33
C THR A 148 -4.67 20.63 -11.41
N GLU A 149 -4.96 20.50 -10.11
CA GLU A 149 -4.56 21.50 -9.12
C GLU A 149 -3.04 21.46 -8.89
N THR A 150 -2.32 22.44 -9.42
CA THR A 150 -0.99 22.78 -8.92
C THR A 150 -1.14 23.72 -7.73
N ASP A 151 -1.32 23.17 -6.53
CA ASP A 151 -1.26 23.96 -5.28
C ASP A 151 0.14 24.59 -5.18
N ASP A 152 0.22 25.93 -5.30
CA ASP A 152 1.43 26.68 -4.97
C ASP A 152 1.58 26.70 -3.43
N PRO A 153 2.64 26.09 -2.89
CA PRO A 153 2.87 26.03 -1.45
C PRO A 153 3.03 27.41 -0.78
N PHE A 154 3.24 28.50 -1.54
CA PHE A 154 3.37 29.85 -1.02
C PHE A 154 2.07 30.66 -1.05
N GLU A 155 1.05 30.26 -1.83
CA GLU A 155 -0.21 31.02 -1.94
C GLU A 155 -1.09 30.94 -0.69
N SER A 156 -0.93 29.93 0.17
CA SER A 156 -1.77 29.76 1.37
C SER A 156 -1.19 30.39 2.64
N SER A 157 -0.45 31.50 2.50
CA SER A 157 0.11 32.25 3.64
C SER A 157 -0.24 33.74 3.68
N GLU A 158 -1.34 34.16 3.06
CA GLU A 158 -2.00 35.43 3.43
C GLU A 158 -2.76 35.23 4.75
N ARG A 159 -2.00 35.16 5.84
CA ARG A 159 -2.53 35.11 7.20
C ARG A 159 -2.91 36.54 7.60
N ASP A 160 -4.07 36.98 7.13
CA ASP A 160 -4.61 38.35 7.29
C ASP A 160 -5.28 38.60 8.67
N ASP A 161 -5.15 37.64 9.59
CA ASP A 161 -5.70 37.74 10.95
C ASP A 161 -4.58 37.68 11.98
N TRP A 162 -3.88 38.81 12.15
CA TRP A 162 -3.17 39.12 13.38
C TRP A 162 -3.82 40.35 14.02
N PRO A 163 -4.48 40.21 15.20
CA PRO A 163 -5.16 41.31 15.90
C PRO A 163 -4.21 42.34 16.52
#